data_AF-A0A4Q9ME22-F1
#
_entry.id   AF-A0A4Q9ME22-F1
#
_cell.length_a   1.000
_cell.length_b   1.000
_cell.length_c   1.000
_cell.angle_alpha   90.00
_cell.angle_beta   90.00
_cell.angle_gamma   90.00
#
_symmetry.space_group_name_H-M   'P 1'
#
loop_
_entity.id
_entity.type
_entity.pdbx_description
1 polymer ?
#
loop_
_entity_poly.entity_id
_entity_poly.type
_entity_poly.pdbx_seq_one_letter_code
_entity_poly.pdbx_strand_id
1 'polypeptide(L)'
;MNAPIRIVPAPLPIEADMYLHADPYSLWSLQDIMQVILTIQGDEELIMFILPTFSPSLICPITCYGWLSVVQSACMTRTNISKEQRELLIDLALIFRAFTEYPDLEDNYWRFVGALVEAAMGLDPYERADSTLRDLIAAACEALPLHIFEDTNVPALEHNDLVPVPGADLESNVGIIEVDV
;
A
#
# COMPACT_ATOMS: atom_id res chain seq x y z
N MET A 1 -28.96 -40.89 -22.63
CA MET A 1 -27.50 -40.93 -22.39
C MET A 1 -27.11 -39.58 -21.82
N ASN A 2 -26.80 -39.50 -20.52
CA ASN A 2 -26.34 -38.25 -19.91
C ASN A 2 -24.83 -38.13 -20.12
N ALA A 3 -24.39 -37.03 -20.73
CA ALA A 3 -22.99 -36.71 -20.85
C ALA A 3 -22.41 -36.42 -19.45
N PRO A 4 -21.19 -36.89 -19.13
CA PRO A 4 -20.56 -36.60 -17.85
C PRO A 4 -20.24 -35.11 -17.76
N ILE A 5 -20.67 -34.48 -16.67
CA ILE A 5 -20.30 -33.10 -16.32
C ILE A 5 -18.80 -33.11 -16.02
N ARG A 6 -18.00 -32.49 -16.90
CA ARG A 6 -16.60 -32.19 -16.62
C ARG A 6 -16.56 -30.97 -15.72
N ILE A 7 -16.22 -31.17 -14.44
CA ILE A 7 -15.83 -30.08 -13.56
C ILE A 7 -14.45 -29.63 -14.04
N VAL A 8 -14.39 -28.48 -14.70
CA VAL A 8 -13.13 -27.80 -14.98
C VAL A 8 -12.72 -27.12 -13.67
N PRO A 9 -11.52 -27.41 -13.13
CA PRO A 9 -11.06 -26.68 -11.95
C PRO A 9 -11.01 -25.19 -12.29
N ALA A 10 -11.51 -24.36 -11.37
CA ALA A 10 -11.39 -22.91 -11.51
C ALA A 10 -9.90 -22.55 -11.70
N PRO A 11 -9.58 -21.54 -12.52
CA PRO A 11 -8.23 -21.01 -12.57
C PRO A 11 -7.76 -20.71 -11.15
N LEU A 12 -6.52 -21.04 -10.83
CA LEU A 12 -5.93 -20.59 -9.57
C LEU A 12 -5.99 -19.06 -9.56
N PRO A 13 -6.42 -18.43 -8.45
CA PRO A 13 -6.51 -16.99 -8.40
C PRO A 13 -5.11 -16.40 -8.59
N ILE A 14 -5.02 -15.39 -9.47
CA ILE A 14 -3.74 -14.78 -9.85
C ILE A 14 -3.29 -13.94 -8.66
N GLU A 15 -2.08 -14.20 -8.15
CA GLU A 15 -1.49 -13.40 -7.08
C GLU A 15 -1.45 -11.93 -7.49
N ALA A 16 -1.76 -11.02 -6.57
CA ALA A 16 -1.72 -9.59 -6.84
C ALA A 16 -0.34 -9.16 -7.36
N ASP A 17 -0.32 -8.19 -8.26
CA ASP A 17 0.91 -7.52 -8.68
C ASP A 17 1.11 -6.25 -7.86
N MET A 18 2.35 -5.98 -7.44
CA MET A 18 2.72 -4.73 -6.77
C MET A 18 3.55 -3.86 -7.70
N TYR A 19 3.21 -2.58 -7.80
CA TYR A 19 3.91 -1.60 -8.62
C TYR A 19 4.31 -0.39 -7.79
N LEU A 20 5.48 0.18 -8.10
CA LEU A 20 6.02 1.34 -7.39
C LEU A 20 6.24 2.48 -8.38
N HIS A 21 5.71 3.66 -8.07
CA HIS A 21 5.80 4.82 -8.94
C HIS A 21 6.24 6.05 -8.16
N ALA A 22 7.24 6.76 -8.67
CA ALA A 22 7.53 8.10 -8.19
C ALA A 22 6.45 9.06 -8.71
N ASP A 23 5.93 9.94 -7.86
CA ASP A 23 4.94 10.92 -8.30
C ASP A 23 5.57 11.91 -9.31
N PRO A 24 5.05 11.99 -10.55
CA PRO A 24 5.59 12.87 -11.58
C PRO A 24 5.32 14.37 -11.34
N TYR A 25 4.42 14.74 -10.41
CA TYR A 25 4.11 16.15 -10.13
C TYR A 25 5.17 16.86 -9.29
N SER A 26 6.12 16.11 -8.75
CA SER A 26 7.32 16.62 -8.08
C SER A 26 8.36 17.09 -9.09
N LEU A 27 7.99 18.14 -9.79
CA LEU A 27 8.80 18.80 -10.79
C LEU A 27 9.85 19.65 -10.05
N TRP A 28 11.12 19.22 -10.05
CA TRP A 28 12.31 19.98 -10.53
C TRP A 28 13.66 19.41 -10.06
N SER A 29 13.69 18.42 -9.16
CA SER A 29 14.89 17.63 -8.85
C SER A 29 14.53 16.28 -8.22
N LEU A 30 15.44 15.30 -8.24
CA LEU A 30 15.31 14.04 -7.47
C LEU A 30 15.06 14.30 -5.96
N GLN A 31 15.47 15.48 -5.48
CA GLN A 31 15.31 15.91 -4.08
C GLN A 31 13.88 16.38 -3.78
N ASP A 32 13.02 16.54 -4.79
CA ASP A 32 11.68 17.10 -4.62
C ASP A 32 10.56 16.06 -4.76
N ILE A 33 10.86 14.76 -4.93
CA ILE A 33 9.81 13.73 -4.90
C ILE A 33 9.20 13.73 -3.51
N MET A 34 7.92 14.12 -3.42
CA MET A 34 7.20 14.28 -2.15
C MET A 34 6.46 13.01 -1.75
N GLN A 35 6.19 12.12 -2.71
CA GLN A 35 5.54 10.85 -2.47
C GLN A 35 5.90 9.80 -3.51
N VAL A 36 5.89 8.55 -3.07
CA VAL A 36 5.94 7.34 -3.89
C VAL A 36 4.59 6.65 -3.77
N ILE A 37 4.03 6.21 -4.89
CA ILE A 37 2.76 5.49 -4.95
C ILE A 37 3.08 4.00 -5.06
N LEU A 38 2.61 3.22 -4.08
CA LEU A 38 2.60 1.77 -4.12
C LEU A 38 1.21 1.29 -4.49
N THR A 39 1.08 0.63 -5.62
CA THR A 39 -0.17 0.07 -6.12
C THR A 39 -0.16 -1.44 -5.96
N ILE A 40 -1.24 -2.01 -5.42
CA ILE A 40 -1.49 -3.44 -5.36
C ILE A 40 -2.70 -3.73 -6.23
N GLN A 41 -2.46 -4.48 -7.30
CA GLN A 41 -3.45 -4.79 -8.32
C GLN A 41 -3.80 -6.26 -8.25
N GLY A 42 -5.02 -6.55 -7.80
CA GLY A 42 -5.64 -7.87 -7.96
C GLY A 42 -6.54 -7.92 -9.20
N ASP A 43 -7.21 -9.05 -9.39
CA ASP A 43 -8.12 -9.27 -10.52
C ASP A 43 -9.36 -8.34 -10.49
N GLU A 44 -9.85 -8.01 -9.30
CA GLU A 44 -11.10 -7.24 -9.11
C GLU A 44 -10.93 -5.92 -8.34
N GLU A 45 -9.79 -5.74 -7.68
CA GLU A 45 -9.57 -4.63 -6.73
C GLU A 45 -8.18 -4.03 -6.92
N LEU A 46 -8.12 -2.71 -6.75
CA LEU A 46 -6.89 -1.90 -6.81
C LEU A 46 -6.75 -1.12 -5.52
N ILE A 47 -5.66 -1.33 -4.79
CA ILE A 47 -5.35 -0.59 -3.56
C ILE A 47 -4.11 0.24 -3.80
N MET A 48 -4.15 1.53 -3.41
CA MET A 48 -3.01 2.43 -3.51
C MET A 48 -2.60 2.93 -2.12
N PHE A 49 -1.30 2.89 -1.85
CA PHE A 49 -0.66 3.52 -0.71
C PHE A 49 0.19 4.69 -1.17
N ILE A 50 0.00 5.84 -0.54
CA ILE A 50 0.80 7.05 -0.77
C ILE A 50 1.89 7.08 0.29
N LEU A 51 3.12 6.73 -0.09
CA LEU A 51 4.28 6.67 0.78
C LEU A 51 4.96 8.04 0.79
N PRO A 52 4.92 8.78 1.91
CA PRO A 52 5.49 10.12 1.99
C PRO A 52 7.02 10.04 1.96
N THR A 53 7.64 11.00 1.29
CA THR A 53 9.11 11.11 1.19
C THR A 53 9.61 12.49 1.65
N PHE A 54 8.72 13.28 2.28
CA PHE A 54 9.02 14.54 2.95
C PHE A 54 9.39 14.34 4.42
N SER A 55 9.59 15.40 5.20
CA SER A 55 9.99 15.29 6.62
C SER A 55 9.11 14.33 7.44
N PRO A 56 9.68 13.39 8.23
CA PRO A 56 8.91 12.41 8.99
C PRO A 56 8.03 13.06 10.06
N SER A 57 8.41 14.24 10.57
CA SER A 57 7.62 15.04 11.52
C SER A 57 6.28 15.55 10.97
N LEU A 58 6.09 15.50 9.65
CA LEU A 58 4.84 15.90 8.99
C LEU A 58 3.92 14.70 8.70
N ILE A 59 4.40 13.47 8.90
CA ILE A 59 3.60 12.26 8.71
C ILE A 59 2.70 12.09 9.92
N CYS A 60 1.39 12.00 9.69
CA CYS A 60 0.46 11.75 10.78
C CYS A 60 0.55 10.27 11.21
N PRO A 61 0.78 9.94 12.49
CA PRO A 61 0.84 8.54 12.93
C PRO A 61 -0.41 7.73 12.58
N ILE A 62 -1.58 8.38 12.53
CA ILE A 62 -2.85 7.76 12.15
C ILE A 62 -2.82 7.18 10.72
N THR A 63 -2.01 7.74 9.83
CA THR A 63 -1.83 7.26 8.46
C THR A 63 -1.19 5.86 8.47
N CYS A 64 -0.18 5.65 9.30
CA CYS A 64 0.50 4.35 9.42
C CYS A 64 -0.43 3.27 10.01
N TYR A 65 -1.24 3.63 11.02
CA TYR A 65 -2.28 2.73 11.54
C TYR A 65 -3.36 2.43 10.52
N GLY A 66 -3.74 3.43 9.72
CA GLY A 66 -4.66 3.27 8.60
C GLY A 66 -4.13 2.25 7.58
N TRP A 67 -2.85 2.30 7.25
CA TRP A 67 -2.25 1.31 6.35
C TRP A 67 -2.26 -0.10 6.94
N LEU A 68 -1.84 -0.27 8.20
CA LEU A 68 -1.90 -1.57 8.89
C LEU A 68 -3.33 -2.14 8.87
N SER A 69 -4.30 -1.29 9.16
CA SER A 69 -5.72 -1.66 9.13
C SER A 69 -6.17 -2.10 7.74
N VAL A 70 -5.82 -1.36 6.68
CA VAL A 70 -6.14 -1.73 5.29
C VAL A 70 -5.49 -3.05 4.94
N VAL A 71 -4.20 -3.23 5.23
CA VAL A 71 -3.44 -4.46 4.94
C VAL A 71 -4.03 -5.67 5.66
N GLN A 72 -4.61 -5.50 6.85
CA GLN A 72 -5.25 -6.58 7.60
C GLN A 72 -6.73 -6.78 7.26
N SER A 73 -7.35 -5.84 6.54
CA SER A 73 -8.78 -5.86 6.23
C SER A 73 -9.16 -6.91 5.16
N ALA A 74 -10.46 -7.18 5.08
CA ALA A 74 -11.05 -7.96 3.99
C ALA A 74 -10.84 -7.31 2.61
N CYS A 75 -10.70 -5.98 2.53
CA CYS A 75 -10.43 -5.27 1.27
C CYS A 75 -9.12 -5.77 0.65
N MET A 76 -8.06 -5.87 1.45
CA MET A 76 -6.78 -6.41 0.99
C MET A 76 -6.85 -7.89 0.64
N THR A 77 -7.70 -8.67 1.29
CA THR A 77 -7.90 -10.09 0.89
C THR A 77 -8.54 -10.21 -0.49
N ARG A 78 -9.34 -9.24 -0.92
CA ARG A 78 -9.98 -9.24 -2.25
C ARG A 78 -9.03 -8.94 -3.40
N THR A 79 -7.84 -8.39 -3.13
CA THR A 79 -6.79 -8.27 -4.16
C THR A 79 -6.05 -9.59 -4.41
N ASN A 80 -6.30 -10.63 -3.61
CA ASN A 80 -5.58 -11.90 -3.66
C ASN A 80 -4.06 -11.77 -3.41
N ILE A 81 -3.65 -10.85 -2.51
CA ILE A 81 -2.26 -10.82 -2.05
C ILE A 81 -1.87 -12.14 -1.38
N SER A 82 -0.63 -12.58 -1.59
CA SER A 82 -0.07 -13.72 -0.85
C SER A 82 0.17 -13.37 0.62
N LYS A 83 0.46 -14.40 1.41
CA LYS A 83 0.83 -14.22 2.82
C LYS A 83 2.14 -13.42 2.92
N GLU A 84 3.09 -13.71 2.04
CA GLU A 84 4.39 -13.06 1.96
C GLU A 84 4.26 -11.58 1.58
N GLN A 85 3.41 -11.25 0.60
CA GLN A 85 3.10 -9.86 0.27
C GLN A 85 2.42 -9.13 1.44
N ARG A 86 1.54 -9.82 2.18
CA ARG A 86 0.90 -9.23 3.36
C ARG A 86 1.90 -8.89 4.46
N GLU A 87 2.79 -9.83 4.77
CA GLU A 87 3.87 -9.62 5.76
C GLU A 87 4.75 -8.45 5.32
N LEU A 88 5.11 -8.38 4.03
CA LEU A 88 5.89 -7.27 3.47
C LEU A 88 5.20 -5.90 3.66
N LEU A 89 3.91 -5.81 3.39
CA LEU A 89 3.14 -4.56 3.56
C LEU A 89 2.96 -4.17 5.04
N ILE A 90 2.87 -5.15 5.94
CA ILE A 90 2.86 -4.89 7.39
C ILE A 90 4.21 -4.29 7.81
N ASP A 91 5.32 -4.92 7.42
CA ASP A 91 6.67 -4.43 7.75
C ASP A 91 6.88 -3.01 7.22
N LEU A 92 6.45 -2.73 5.98
CA LEU A 92 6.49 -1.38 5.42
C LEU A 92 5.75 -0.36 6.30
N ALA A 93 4.53 -0.68 6.73
CA ALA A 93 3.75 0.22 7.57
C ALA A 93 4.36 0.40 8.97
N LEU A 94 4.98 -0.65 9.53
CA LEU A 94 5.70 -0.58 10.81
C LEU A 94 6.97 0.28 10.71
N ILE A 95 7.72 0.17 9.61
CA ILE A 95 8.89 1.00 9.33
C ILE A 95 8.50 2.48 9.32
N PHE A 96 7.45 2.84 8.57
CA PHE A 96 6.95 4.22 8.57
C PHE A 96 6.44 4.67 9.94
N ARG A 97 5.71 3.81 10.66
CA ARG A 97 5.27 4.10 12.03
C ARG A 97 6.46 4.44 12.93
N ALA A 98 7.52 3.64 12.89
CA ALA A 98 8.71 3.88 13.68
C ALA A 98 9.36 5.24 13.37
N PHE A 99 9.43 5.63 12.10
CA PHE A 99 9.95 6.95 11.75
C PHE A 99 9.10 8.11 12.27
N THR A 100 7.79 7.89 12.50
CA THR A 100 6.93 8.90 13.14
C THR A 100 7.03 8.91 14.67
N GLU A 101 7.36 7.77 15.29
CA GLU A 101 7.37 7.61 16.75
C GLU A 101 8.75 7.90 17.37
N TYR A 102 9.83 7.70 16.61
CA TYR A 102 11.21 7.81 17.08
C TYR A 102 12.00 8.85 16.27
N PRO A 103 12.04 10.12 16.71
CA PRO A 103 12.79 11.18 16.03
C PRO A 103 14.28 10.88 15.83
N ASP A 104 14.88 10.09 16.72
CA ASP A 104 16.29 9.68 16.64
C ASP A 104 16.58 8.79 15.41
N LEU A 105 15.55 8.31 14.70
CA LEU A 105 15.67 7.52 13.47
C LEU A 105 15.62 8.38 12.19
N GLU A 106 15.70 9.71 12.28
CA GLU A 106 15.62 10.61 11.13
C GLU A 106 16.65 10.26 10.02
N ASP A 107 17.88 9.92 10.38
CA ASP A 107 18.89 9.50 9.40
C ASP A 107 18.52 8.18 8.70
N ASN A 108 17.94 7.24 9.44
CA ASN A 108 17.44 5.97 8.90
C ASN A 108 16.24 6.21 7.97
N TYR A 109 15.37 7.14 8.32
CA TYR A 109 14.24 7.57 7.49
C TYR A 109 14.73 8.06 6.13
N TRP A 110 15.64 9.04 6.12
CA TRP A 110 16.15 9.62 4.87
C TRP A 110 16.85 8.60 3.97
N ARG A 111 17.58 7.65 4.56
CA ARG A 111 18.17 6.53 3.79
C ARG A 111 17.10 5.63 3.18
N PHE A 112 16.08 5.28 3.96
CA PHE A 112 15.00 4.42 3.51
C PHE A 112 14.18 5.07 2.39
N VAL A 113 13.71 6.29 2.58
CA VAL A 113 12.90 6.97 1.55
C VAL A 113 13.72 7.35 0.32
N GLY A 114 15.02 7.66 0.48
CA GLY A 114 15.92 7.84 -0.66
C GLY A 114 16.02 6.57 -1.52
N ALA A 115 16.23 5.41 -0.89
CA ALA A 115 16.28 4.13 -1.59
C ALA A 115 14.92 3.75 -2.21
N LEU A 116 13.81 4.08 -1.55
CA LEU A 116 12.45 3.90 -2.06
C LEU A 116 12.20 4.74 -3.33
N VAL A 117 12.64 6.01 -3.33
CA VAL A 117 12.53 6.90 -4.50
C VAL A 117 13.40 6.40 -5.65
N GLU A 118 14.65 6.02 -5.37
CA GLU A 118 15.56 5.45 -6.37
C GLU A 118 14.96 4.19 -7.01
N ALA A 119 14.38 3.30 -6.20
CA ALA A 119 13.68 2.11 -6.69
C ALA A 119 12.47 2.47 -7.57
N ALA A 120 11.62 3.38 -7.11
CA ALA A 120 10.42 3.81 -7.84
C ALA A 120 10.72 4.46 -9.19
N MET A 121 11.92 5.06 -9.34
CA MET A 121 12.40 5.64 -10.59
C MET A 121 13.17 4.67 -11.47
N GLY A 122 13.79 3.65 -10.86
CA GLY A 122 14.59 2.65 -11.58
C GLY A 122 13.75 1.55 -12.22
N LEU A 123 12.57 1.26 -11.67
CA LEU A 123 11.63 0.26 -12.19
C LEU A 123 10.92 0.78 -13.45
N ASP A 124 10.68 -0.11 -14.42
CA ASP A 124 9.75 0.18 -15.50
C ASP A 124 8.31 0.33 -14.93
N PRO A 125 7.45 1.20 -15.49
CA PRO A 125 6.08 1.39 -14.98
C PRO A 125 5.22 0.12 -14.92
N TYR A 126 5.57 -0.92 -15.68
CA TYR A 126 4.86 -2.21 -15.67
C TYR A 126 5.68 -3.34 -15.02
N GLU A 127 6.82 -3.00 -14.41
CA GLU A 127 7.65 -3.96 -13.71
C GLU A 127 7.15 -4.18 -12.27
N ARG A 128 7.04 -5.46 -11.90
CA ARG A 128 6.66 -5.85 -10.54
C ARG A 128 7.71 -5.43 -9.53
N ALA A 129 7.26 -4.77 -8.46
CA ALA A 129 8.09 -4.23 -7.39
C ALA A 129 8.35 -5.23 -6.25
N ASP A 130 7.82 -6.45 -6.29
CA ASP A 130 7.87 -7.43 -5.18
C ASP A 130 9.29 -7.70 -4.67
N SER A 131 10.24 -7.96 -5.57
CA SER A 131 11.64 -8.20 -5.19
C SER A 131 12.31 -6.95 -4.64
N THR A 132 12.13 -5.82 -5.32
CA THR A 132 12.74 -4.56 -4.93
C THR A 132 12.25 -4.08 -3.57
N LEU A 133 10.94 -4.17 -3.30
CA LEU A 133 10.37 -3.85 -1.99
C LEU A 133 10.86 -4.80 -0.91
N ARG A 134 10.98 -6.10 -1.21
CA ARG A 134 11.53 -7.08 -0.26
C ARG A 134 12.95 -6.75 0.15
N ASP A 135 13.80 -6.37 -0.80
CA ASP A 135 15.19 -6.03 -0.51
C ASP A 135 15.29 -4.72 0.30
N LEU A 136 14.49 -3.71 -0.05
CA LEU A 136 14.41 -2.45 0.70
C LEU A 136 13.95 -2.65 2.14
N ILE A 137 12.89 -3.43 2.33
CA ILE A 137 12.31 -3.70 3.65
C ILE A 137 13.26 -4.57 4.48
N ALA A 138 13.90 -5.58 3.89
CA ALA A 138 14.92 -6.37 4.57
C ALA A 138 16.08 -5.50 5.08
N ALA A 139 16.59 -4.58 4.24
CA ALA A 139 17.63 -3.64 4.65
C ALA A 139 17.18 -2.71 5.78
N ALA A 140 15.91 -2.27 5.78
CA ALA A 140 15.35 -1.48 6.87
C ALA A 140 15.23 -2.29 8.17
N CYS A 141 14.76 -3.53 8.10
CA CYS A 141 14.65 -4.43 9.24
C CYS A 141 16.01 -4.73 9.89
N GLU A 142 17.09 -4.80 9.11
CA GLU A 142 18.45 -4.93 9.64
C GLU A 142 18.96 -3.65 10.33
N ALA A 143 18.52 -2.48 9.87
CA ALA A 143 18.96 -1.19 10.37
C ALA A 143 18.14 -0.66 11.57
N LEU A 144 16.96 -1.22 11.82
CA LEU A 144 16.02 -0.76 12.83
C LEU A 144 15.96 -1.68 14.06
N PRO A 145 15.68 -1.13 15.27
CA PRO A 145 15.49 -1.94 16.46
C PRO A 145 14.37 -2.98 16.32
N LEU A 146 14.64 -4.22 16.76
CA LEU A 146 13.70 -5.35 16.62
C LEU A 146 12.30 -5.09 17.21
N HIS A 147 12.21 -4.36 18.32
CA HIS A 147 10.94 -4.08 19.01
C HIS A 147 9.93 -3.30 18.16
N ILE A 148 10.36 -2.63 17.09
CA ILE A 148 9.45 -1.97 16.12
C ILE A 148 8.53 -2.99 15.46
N PHE A 149 9.05 -4.21 15.23
CA PHE A 149 8.37 -5.28 14.49
C PHE A 149 7.59 -6.24 15.40
N GLU A 150 7.73 -6.11 16.72
CA GLU A 150 7.10 -7.01 17.70
C GLU A 150 5.64 -6.63 18.02
N ASP A 151 5.25 -5.36 17.79
CA ASP A 151 3.90 -4.86 18.08
C ASP A 151 3.04 -4.74 16.80
N THR A 152 2.49 -5.88 16.39
CA THR A 152 1.55 -6.03 15.27
C THR A 152 0.09 -6.05 15.71
N ASN A 153 -0.24 -5.73 16.96
CA ASN A 153 -1.62 -5.76 17.47
C ASN A 153 -2.44 -4.56 16.97
N VAL A 154 -2.70 -4.51 15.67
CA VAL A 154 -3.78 -3.73 15.10
C VAL A 154 -4.99 -4.67 14.98
N PRO A 155 -6.13 -4.39 15.64
CA PRO A 155 -7.32 -5.19 15.47
C PRO A 155 -7.76 -5.09 14.00
N ALA A 156 -8.06 -6.24 13.39
CA ALA A 156 -8.65 -6.28 12.06
C ALA A 156 -9.95 -5.47 12.10
N LEU A 157 -10.05 -4.42 11.28
CA LEU A 157 -11.33 -3.74 11.10
C LEU A 157 -12.23 -4.68 10.30
N GLU A 158 -13.32 -5.13 10.92
CA GLU A 158 -14.40 -5.72 10.15
C GLU A 158 -15.04 -4.59 9.31
N HIS A 159 -15.54 -4.91 8.12
CA HIS A 159 -16.14 -3.94 7.19
C HIS A 159 -17.26 -3.08 7.83
N ASN A 160 -17.82 -3.53 8.96
CA ASN A 160 -18.84 -2.84 9.74
C ASN A 160 -18.33 -1.77 10.71
N ASP A 161 -17.01 -1.68 10.95
CA ASP A 161 -16.44 -0.71 11.90
C ASP A 161 -16.05 0.62 11.25
N LEU A 162 -16.24 0.75 9.94
CA LEU A 162 -16.13 2.03 9.24
C LEU A 162 -17.33 2.91 9.64
N VAL A 163 -17.14 3.76 10.65
CA VAL A 163 -18.10 4.83 10.97
C VAL A 163 -18.28 5.66 9.69
N PRO A 164 -19.53 5.84 9.20
CA PRO A 164 -19.78 6.72 8.07
C PRO A 164 -19.23 8.09 8.44
N VAL A 165 -18.37 8.66 7.58
CA VAL A 165 -17.88 10.03 7.75
C VAL A 165 -19.12 10.92 7.87
N PRO A 166 -19.34 11.63 9.00
CA PRO A 166 -20.49 12.51 9.13
C PRO A 166 -20.37 13.61 8.06
N GLY A 167 -21.22 13.56 7.04
CA GLY A 167 -21.19 14.49 5.91
C GLY A 167 -21.02 13.86 4.53
N ALA A 168 -20.88 12.54 4.40
CA ALA A 168 -20.94 11.84 3.11
C ALA A 168 -22.39 11.58 2.64
N ASP A 169 -23.29 12.55 2.82
CA ASP A 169 -24.55 12.58 2.09
C ASP A 169 -24.29 13.24 0.74
N LEU A 170 -23.82 12.43 -0.22
CA LEU A 170 -23.89 12.75 -1.65
C LEU A 170 -24.78 11.73 -2.37
N GLU A 171 -25.97 11.50 -1.82
CA GLU A 171 -27.11 11.17 -2.66
C GLU A 171 -27.82 12.46 -3.06
N SER A 172 -27.78 12.77 -4.36
CA SER A 172 -28.59 13.74 -5.12
C SER A 172 -27.73 14.72 -5.90
N ASN A 173 -27.24 14.30 -7.07
CA ASN A 173 -27.34 15.05 -8.33
C ASN A 173 -26.60 14.30 -9.44
N VAL A 174 -27.07 13.11 -9.80
CA VAL A 174 -26.86 12.60 -11.17
C VAL A 174 -28.06 13.06 -11.99
N GLY A 175 -27.98 14.29 -12.46
CA GLY A 175 -28.81 14.73 -13.58
C GLY A 175 -28.35 13.94 -14.81
N ILE A 176 -29.16 12.97 -15.22
CA ILE A 176 -29.05 12.36 -16.54
C ILE A 176 -29.26 13.51 -17.55
N ILE A 177 -28.19 13.91 -18.24
CA ILE A 177 -28.33 14.72 -19.45
C ILE A 177 -28.67 13.72 -20.55
N GLU A 178 -29.96 13.57 -20.83
CA GLU A 178 -30.40 13.00 -22.10
C GLU A 178 -29.97 13.97 -23.21
N VAL A 179 -29.04 13.52 -24.05
CA VAL A 179 -28.74 14.19 -25.31
C VAL A 179 -29.74 13.65 -26.33
N ASP A 180 -30.78 14.44 -26.60
CA ASP A 180 -31.66 14.21 -27.75
C ASP A 180 -30.90 14.54 -29.05
N VAL A 181 -30.90 13.53 -29.93
CA VAL A 181 -30.49 13.40 -31.35
C VAL A 181 -30.02 14.66 -32.08
#